data_AF-A0A1W0D2Y4-F1
#
_entry.id   AF-A0A1W0D2Y4-F1
#
_cell.length_a   1.000
_cell.length_b   1.000
_cell.length_c   1.000
_cell.angle_alpha   90.00
_cell.angle_beta   90.00
_cell.angle_gamma   90.00
#
_symmetry.space_group_name_H-M   'P 1'
#
loop_
_entity.id
_entity.type
_entity.pdbx_description
1 polymer ?
#
loop_
_entity_poly.entity_id
_entity_poly.type
_entity_poly.pdbx_seq_one_letter_code
_entity_poly.pdbx_strand_id
1 'polypeptide(L)'
;MGKLTTHVLDTMHGKPAACVRCQLYRLDGEQRLLLADATTNRDGRCERPLLEGEQLRAGVYELLFHAGDYFAAQGVKLPEPRFLDQVVLRFGIAKADENYHVPLVVTPWSYSTYRGS
;
A
#
# COMPACT_ATOMS: atom_id res chain seq x y z
N MET A 1 13.35 9.95 -14.16
CA MET A 1 12.24 8.98 -14.33
C MET A 1 11.60 8.79 -12.98
N GLY A 2 10.28 8.98 -12.87
CA GLY A 2 9.56 8.85 -11.62
C GLY A 2 9.44 7.39 -11.16
N LYS A 3 9.12 7.22 -9.88
CA LYS A 3 8.80 5.90 -9.29
C LYS A 3 7.68 6.00 -8.28
N LEU A 4 6.95 4.91 -8.11
CA LEU A 4 5.96 4.72 -7.06
C LEU A 4 6.48 3.72 -6.03
N THR A 5 6.47 4.11 -4.77
CA THR A 5 6.90 3.25 -3.65
C THR A 5 5.90 3.35 -2.50
N THR A 6 5.93 2.36 -1.61
CA THR A 6 5.14 2.34 -0.38
C THR A 6 6.00 1.89 0.80
N HIS A 7 5.50 2.11 2.01
CA HIS A 7 6.08 1.68 3.26
C HIS A 7 4.92 1.47 4.25
N VAL A 8 4.87 0.32 4.91
CA VAL A 8 3.82 -0.01 5.87
C VAL A 8 4.41 0.01 7.28
N LEU A 9 3.83 0.83 8.15
CA LEU A 9 4.19 0.97 9.56
C LEU A 9 3.04 0.46 10.43
N ASP A 10 3.35 -0.52 11.26
CA ASP A 10 2.46 -1.03 12.30
C ASP A 10 2.66 -0.20 13.58
N THR A 11 1.70 0.66 13.89
CA THR A 11 1.74 1.50 15.10
C THR A 11 1.11 0.86 16.33
N MET A 12 0.45 -0.30 16.18
CA MET A 12 0.05 -1.12 17.34
C MET A 12 1.30 -1.71 18.02
N HIS A 13 2.28 -2.16 17.22
CA HIS A 13 3.52 -2.75 17.71
C HIS A 13 4.76 -1.84 17.57
N GLY A 14 4.61 -0.64 17.01
CA GLY A 14 5.69 0.34 16.88
C GLY A 14 6.84 -0.08 15.96
N LYS A 15 6.55 -0.81 14.87
CA LYS A 15 7.56 -1.39 13.97
C LYS A 15 7.13 -1.35 12.50
N PRO A 16 8.05 -1.49 11.53
CA PRO A 16 7.66 -1.76 10.15
C PRO A 16 6.86 -3.05 10.03
N ALA A 17 5.81 -3.03 9.21
CA ALA A 17 4.94 -4.17 9.00
C ALA A 17 5.51 -5.05 7.87
N ALA A 18 6.24 -6.10 8.25
CA ALA A 18 6.77 -7.08 7.32
C ALA A 18 5.71 -8.08 6.86
N CYS A 19 5.90 -8.66 5.67
CA CYS A 19 5.03 -9.68 5.08
C CYS A 19 3.58 -9.21 4.80
N VAL A 20 3.36 -7.91 4.65
CA VAL A 20 2.07 -7.35 4.21
C VAL A 20 1.98 -7.49 2.69
N ARG A 21 0.94 -8.19 2.19
CA ARG A 21 0.66 -8.22 0.76
C ARG A 21 0.07 -6.88 0.32
N CYS A 22 0.61 -6.33 -0.76
CA CYS A 22 0.22 -5.06 -1.35
C CYS A 22 -0.04 -5.26 -2.84
N GLN A 23 -1.21 -4.84 -3.32
CA GLN A 23 -1.54 -4.89 -4.75
C GLN A 23 -1.78 -3.48 -5.28
N LEU A 24 -1.14 -3.16 -6.41
CA LEU A 24 -1.33 -1.90 -7.11
C LEU A 24 -2.22 -2.09 -8.32
N TYR A 25 -3.22 -1.24 -8.45
CA TYR A 25 -4.11 -1.17 -9.60
C TYR A 25 -4.05 0.21 -10.24
N ARG A 26 -4.19 0.25 -11.57
CA ARG A 26 -4.58 1.47 -12.29
C ARG A 26 -6.05 1.40 -12.62
N LEU A 27 -6.70 2.56 -12.54
CA LEU A 27 -8.10 2.71 -12.86
C LEU A 27 -8.23 3.39 -14.21
N ASP A 28 -9.00 2.76 -15.10
CA ASP A 28 -9.23 3.22 -16.46
C ASP A 28 -10.75 3.18 -16.72
N GLY A 29 -11.41 4.31 -16.46
CA GLY A 29 -12.88 4.36 -16.36
C GLY A 29 -13.40 3.43 -15.27
N GLU A 30 -14.21 2.44 -15.66
CA GLU A 30 -14.74 1.40 -14.77
C GLU A 30 -13.80 0.20 -14.61
N GLN A 31 -12.73 0.12 -15.42
CA GLN A 31 -11.79 -0.99 -15.36
C GLN A 31 -10.76 -0.78 -14.25
N ARG A 32 -10.45 -1.88 -13.56
CA ARG A 32 -9.45 -1.95 -12.49
C ARG A 32 -8.36 -2.94 -12.89
N LEU A 33 -7.25 -2.43 -13.41
CA LEU A 33 -6.15 -3.24 -13.96
C LEU A 33 -5.07 -3.47 -12.90
N LEU A 34 -4.80 -4.72 -12.55
CA LEU A 34 -3.70 -5.09 -11.66
C LEU A 34 -2.35 -4.83 -12.36
N LEU A 35 -1.48 -4.05 -11.73
CA LEU A 35 -0.16 -3.70 -12.23
C LEU A 35 0.97 -4.35 -11.44
N ALA A 36 0.81 -4.49 -10.13
CA ALA A 36 1.80 -5.13 -9.27
C ALA A 36 1.14 -5.89 -8.12
N ASP A 37 1.75 -6.98 -7.70
CA ASP A 37 1.42 -7.76 -6.51
C ASP A 37 2.73 -8.05 -5.77
N ALA A 38 2.90 -7.46 -4.61
CA ALA A 38 4.15 -7.46 -3.86
C ALA A 38 3.91 -7.76 -2.39
N THR A 39 4.98 -8.08 -1.67
CA THR A 39 4.95 -8.30 -0.22
C THR A 39 6.03 -7.46 0.43
N THR A 40 5.71 -6.82 1.56
CA THR A 40 6.68 -5.99 2.26
C THR A 40 7.77 -6.83 2.93
N ASN A 41 8.99 -6.31 2.92
CA ASN A 41 10.16 -6.90 3.56
C ASN A 41 10.23 -6.51 5.05
N ARG A 42 11.36 -6.82 5.70
CA ARG A 42 11.57 -6.56 7.14
C ARG A 42 11.53 -5.08 7.53
N ASP A 43 11.72 -4.17 6.57
CA ASP A 43 11.59 -2.72 6.76
C ASP A 43 10.21 -2.21 6.31
N GLY A 44 9.22 -3.09 6.12
CA GLY A 44 7.87 -2.71 5.72
C GLY A 44 7.78 -2.16 4.28
N ARG A 45 8.79 -2.37 3.44
CA ARG A 45 8.88 -1.83 2.07
C ARG A 45 8.86 -2.95 1.03
N CYS A 46 8.51 -2.62 -0.21
CA CYS A 46 8.73 -3.55 -1.33
C CYS A 46 10.20 -3.52 -1.74
N GLU A 47 10.78 -4.67 -2.12
CA GLU A 47 12.18 -4.78 -2.59
C GLU A 47 12.49 -3.90 -3.80
N ARG A 48 11.49 -3.71 -4.66
CA ARG A 48 11.55 -2.85 -5.85
C ARG A 48 10.42 -1.83 -5.80
N PRO A 49 10.55 -0.68 -6.49
CA PRO A 49 9.42 0.21 -6.72
C PRO A 49 8.24 -0.56 -7.32
N LEU A 50 7.03 -0.17 -6.93
CA LEU A 50 5.80 -0.77 -7.45
C LEU A 50 5.60 -0.44 -8.93
N LEU A 51 6.06 0.75 -9.35
CA LEU A 51 6.20 1.19 -10.74
C LEU A 51 7.44 2.08 -10.84
N GLU A 52 8.08 2.08 -12.00
CA GLU A 52 9.19 2.98 -12.33
C GLU A 52 9.26 3.25 -13.84
N GLY A 53 9.89 4.37 -14.20
CA GLY A 53 10.13 4.71 -15.60
C GLY A 53 8.84 4.82 -16.41
N GLU A 54 8.79 4.21 -17.59
CA GLU A 54 7.65 4.33 -18.52
C GLU A 54 6.37 3.61 -18.05
N GLN A 55 6.48 2.79 -17.01
CA GLN A 55 5.32 2.15 -16.39
C GLN A 55 4.53 3.14 -15.51
N LEU A 56 5.21 4.16 -14.98
CA LEU A 56 4.56 5.23 -14.24
C LEU A 56 3.92 6.20 -15.24
N ARG A 57 2.60 6.38 -15.15
CA ARG A 57 1.84 7.26 -16.03
C ARG A 57 0.93 8.14 -15.20
N ALA A 58 0.55 9.30 -15.75
CA ALA A 58 -0.48 10.11 -15.13
C ALA A 58 -1.81 9.32 -15.11
N GLY A 59 -2.56 9.42 -14.01
CA GLY A 59 -3.81 8.68 -13.84
C GLY A 59 -4.17 8.45 -12.38
N VAL A 60 -5.25 7.69 -12.17
CA VAL A 60 -5.73 7.30 -10.84
C VAL A 60 -5.34 5.86 -10.57
N TYR A 61 -4.83 5.63 -9.37
CA TYR A 61 -4.32 4.36 -8.90
C TYR A 61 -4.96 3.97 -7.58
N GLU A 62 -4.93 2.67 -7.28
CA GLU A 62 -5.31 2.11 -5.99
C GLU A 62 -4.21 1.21 -5.44
N LEU A 63 -3.83 1.43 -4.18
CA LEU A 63 -3.06 0.47 -3.40
C LEU A 63 -3.96 -0.25 -2.41
N LEU A 64 -4.03 -1.58 -2.53
CA LEU A 64 -4.74 -2.46 -1.63
C LEU A 64 -3.74 -3.16 -0.72
N PHE A 65 -3.88 -2.95 0.59
CA PHE A 65 -3.07 -3.60 1.62
C PHE A 65 -3.92 -4.63 2.37
N HIS A 66 -3.43 -5.86 2.46
CA HIS A 66 -4.08 -6.94 3.23
C HIS A 66 -3.67 -6.82 4.71
N ALA A 67 -4.15 -5.76 5.38
CA ALA A 67 -3.75 -5.39 6.75
C ALA A 67 -4.32 -6.34 7.81
N GLY A 68 -5.56 -6.80 7.64
CA GLY A 68 -6.20 -7.75 8.55
C GLY A 68 -5.45 -9.07 8.62
N ASP A 69 -5.03 -9.61 7.47
CA ASP A 69 -4.23 -10.83 7.39
C ASP A 69 -2.89 -10.68 8.09
N TYR A 70 -2.24 -9.51 7.94
CA TYR A 70 -1.02 -9.20 8.68
C TYR A 70 -1.25 -9.25 10.20
N PHE A 71 -2.26 -8.55 10.73
CA PHE A 71 -2.52 -8.53 12.17
C PHE A 71 -2.98 -9.88 12.71
N ALA A 72 -3.76 -10.64 11.94
CA ALA A 72 -4.13 -12.01 12.29
C ALA A 72 -2.88 -12.91 12.40
N ALA A 73 -1.92 -12.78 11.48
CA ALA A 73 -0.64 -13.49 11.54
C ALA A 73 0.25 -13.06 12.72
N GLN A 74 0.06 -11.83 13.24
CA GLN A 74 0.68 -11.38 14.50
C GLN A 74 -0.06 -11.89 15.75
N GLY A 75 -1.14 -12.66 15.61
CA GLY A 75 -1.94 -13.19 16.72
C GLY A 75 -2.95 -12.21 17.30
N VAL A 76 -3.21 -11.09 16.63
CA VAL A 76 -4.22 -10.12 17.06
C VAL A 76 -5.61 -10.70 16.81
N LYS A 77 -6.40 -10.88 17.89
CA LYS A 77 -7.77 -11.34 17.81
C LYS A 77 -8.72 -10.15 17.67
N LEU A 78 -9.49 -10.13 16.58
CA LEU A 78 -10.47 -9.09 16.29
C LEU A 78 -11.86 -9.71 16.16
N PRO A 79 -12.94 -8.96 16.46
CA PRO A 79 -14.28 -9.35 16.07
C PRO A 79 -14.38 -9.53 14.54
N GLU A 80 -15.24 -10.45 14.12
CA GLU A 80 -15.53 -10.66 12.70
C GLU A 80 -16.88 -10.01 12.33
N PRO A 81 -16.97 -9.28 11.20
CA PRO A 81 -15.86 -8.96 10.28
C PRO A 81 -14.85 -8.00 10.90
N ARG A 82 -13.55 -8.19 10.58
CA ARG A 82 -12.48 -7.27 11.02
C ARG A 82 -12.80 -5.85 10.57
N PHE A 83 -12.67 -4.89 11.47
CA PHE A 83 -12.99 -3.47 11.17
C PHE A 83 -12.09 -2.92 10.05
N LEU A 84 -10.78 -3.17 10.11
CA LEU A 84 -9.85 -2.98 9.00
C LEU A 84 -9.31 -4.34 8.56
N ASP A 85 -9.83 -4.86 7.46
CA ASP A 85 -9.30 -6.07 6.82
C ASP A 85 -8.44 -5.71 5.61
N GLN A 86 -9.06 -5.11 4.60
CA GLN A 86 -8.41 -4.60 3.41
C GLN A 86 -8.43 -3.07 3.42
N VAL A 87 -7.25 -2.45 3.40
CA VAL A 87 -7.12 -0.99 3.31
C VAL A 87 -6.85 -0.60 1.87
N VAL A 88 -7.78 0.16 1.27
CA VAL A 88 -7.65 0.67 -0.11
C VAL A 88 -7.31 2.16 -0.06
N LEU A 89 -6.19 2.53 -0.67
CA LEU A 89 -5.79 3.91 -0.86
C LEU A 89 -5.92 4.27 -2.33
N ARG A 90 -6.84 5.19 -2.66
CA ARG A 90 -7.02 5.73 -4.00
C ARG A 90 -6.32 7.08 -4.11
N PHE A 91 -5.47 7.25 -5.12
CA PHE A 91 -4.67 8.47 -5.30
C PHE A 91 -4.39 8.75 -6.78
N GLY A 92 -4.07 10.02 -7.07
CA GLY A 92 -3.69 10.47 -8.41
C GLY A 92 -2.17 10.61 -8.55
N ILE A 93 -1.65 10.20 -9.70
CA ILE A 93 -0.34 10.60 -10.19
C ILE A 93 -0.57 11.65 -11.28
N ALA A 94 -0.03 12.84 -11.08
CA ALA A 94 -0.16 13.96 -12.01
C ALA A 94 1.04 14.09 -12.95
N LYS A 95 2.24 13.72 -12.48
CA LYS A 95 3.50 13.91 -13.19
C LYS A 95 4.34 12.64 -13.15
N ALA A 96 4.46 11.95 -14.28
CA ALA A 96 5.13 10.65 -14.38
C ALA A 96 6.67 10.70 -14.16
N ASP A 97 7.25 11.90 -14.15
CA ASP A 97 8.68 12.13 -13.91
C ASP A 97 9.01 12.39 -12.43
N GLU A 98 8.02 12.57 -11.56
CA GLU A 98 8.19 12.76 -10.11
C GLU A 98 8.14 11.43 -9.32
N ASN A 99 8.72 11.43 -8.12
CA ASN A 99 8.61 10.33 -7.18
C ASN A 99 7.32 10.45 -6.36
N TYR A 100 6.63 9.31 -6.19
CA TYR A 100 5.46 9.17 -5.34
C TYR A 100 5.76 8.13 -4.26
N HIS A 101 5.71 8.56 -3.01
CA HIS A 101 5.77 7.68 -1.86
C HIS A 101 4.42 7.70 -1.15
N VAL A 102 3.75 6.56 -1.04
CA VAL A 102 2.42 6.43 -0.43
C VAL A 102 2.50 5.45 0.74
N PRO A 103 2.93 5.91 1.92
CA PRO A 103 3.01 5.06 3.11
C PRO A 103 1.62 4.76 3.69
N LEU A 104 1.54 3.64 4.40
CA LEU A 104 0.41 3.26 5.23
C LEU A 104 0.90 3.16 6.68
N VAL A 105 0.31 3.95 7.59
CA VAL A 105 0.53 3.84 9.03
C VAL A 105 -0.73 3.27 9.64
N VAL A 106 -0.67 2.09 10.25
CA VAL A 106 -1.87 1.28 10.51
C VAL A 106 -1.87 0.57 11.86
N THR A 107 -3.04 0.50 12.46
CA THR A 107 -3.45 -0.41 13.53
C THR A 107 -4.65 -1.23 13.05
N PRO A 108 -5.13 -2.23 13.81
CA PRO A 108 -6.37 -2.92 13.45
C PRO A 108 -7.64 -2.05 13.38
N TRP A 109 -7.60 -0.82 13.92
CA TRP A 109 -8.78 0.05 14.04
C TRP A 109 -8.59 1.45 13.45
N SER A 110 -7.39 1.79 13.01
CA SER A 110 -7.10 3.10 12.44
C SER A 110 -6.01 3.01 11.40
N TYR A 111 -6.03 3.89 10.43
CA TYR A 111 -4.89 4.11 9.55
C TYR A 111 -4.77 5.57 9.17
N SER A 112 -3.58 5.96 8.75
CA SER A 112 -3.31 7.21 8.06
C SER A 112 -2.41 6.98 6.86
N THR A 113 -2.51 7.87 5.88
CA THR A 113 -1.65 7.91 4.70
C THR A 113 -1.40 9.37 4.31
N TYR A 114 -0.40 9.58 3.48
CA TYR A 114 -0.01 10.90 2.95
C TYR A 114 0.85 10.71 1.69
N ARG A 115 1.15 11.80 0.98
CA ARG A 115 2.20 11.78 -0.05
C ARG A 115 3.54 12.09 0.63
N GLY A 116 4.42 11.10 0.72
CA GLY A 116 5.79 11.28 1.22
C GLY A 116 6.67 12.09 0.27
N SER A 117 7.71 12.70 0.82
CA SER A 117 8.77 13.43 0.10
C SER A 117 9.71 12.52 -0.66
#